data_AF-A0AAV1WG86-F1
#
_entry.id   AF-A0AAV1WG86-F1
#
_cell.length_a   1.000
_cell.length_b   1.000
_cell.length_c   1.000
_cell.angle_alpha   90.00
_cell.angle_beta   90.00
_cell.angle_gamma   90.00
#
_symmetry.space_group_name_H-M   'P 1'
#
loop_
_entity.id
_entity.type
_entity.pdbx_description
1 polymer ?
#
loop_
_entity_poly.entity_id
_entity_poly.type
_entity_poly.pdbx_seq_one_letter_code
_entity_poly.pdbx_strand_id
1 'polypeptide(L)'
;MAESSCYLIANSLMAKIYSFVIDEASIDIGLYDDLQAFKESLLFIRDWLWHFDFEEEHLYSMRFFVREIKQVLHDAENMVDEFECERLRNEVVNAHVNQGSSLLLNF
;
A
#
# COMPACT_ATOMS: atom_id res chain seq x y z
N MET A 1 -9.98 -19.49 5.06
CA MET A 1 -10.33 -19.51 3.63
C MET A 1 -9.69 -18.31 2.93
N ALA A 2 -9.66 -18.25 1.59
CA ALA A 2 -8.95 -17.21 0.86
C ALA A 2 -9.51 -15.80 1.13
N GLU A 3 -10.78 -15.69 1.52
CA GLU A 3 -11.47 -14.43 1.77
C GLU A 3 -11.02 -13.78 3.08
N SER A 4 -10.90 -14.60 4.14
CA SER A 4 -10.27 -14.18 5.39
C SER A 4 -8.82 -13.70 5.15
N SER A 5 -8.09 -14.30 4.19
CA SER A 5 -6.75 -13.82 3.85
C SER A 5 -6.76 -12.48 3.08
N CYS A 6 -7.68 -12.27 2.13
CA CYS A 6 -7.77 -11.02 1.38
C CYS A 6 -8.19 -9.85 2.29
N TYR A 7 -9.14 -10.09 3.19
CA TYR A 7 -9.58 -9.10 4.17
C TYR A 7 -8.44 -8.66 5.08
N LEU A 8 -7.60 -9.59 5.54
CA LEU A 8 -6.43 -9.27 6.37
C LEU A 8 -5.38 -8.47 5.58
N ILE A 9 -5.11 -8.83 4.33
CA ILE A 9 -4.19 -8.09 3.45
C ILE A 9 -4.71 -6.67 3.21
N ALA A 10 -6.00 -6.51 2.88
CA ALA A 10 -6.60 -5.20 2.66
C ALA A 10 -6.49 -4.29 3.91
N ASN A 11 -6.71 -4.85 5.11
CA ASN A 11 -6.54 -4.09 6.36
C ASN A 11 -5.07 -3.72 6.64
N SER A 12 -4.13 -4.63 6.39
CA SER A 12 -2.69 -4.37 6.51
C SER A 12 -2.25 -3.24 5.58
N LEU A 13 -2.66 -3.32 4.30
CA LEU A 13 -2.34 -2.33 3.29
C LEU A 13 -2.96 -0.97 3.61
N MET A 14 -4.21 -0.96 4.09
CA MET A 14 -4.83 0.25 4.63
C MET A 14 -4.00 0.87 5.75
N ALA A 15 -3.58 0.07 6.75
CA ALA A 15 -2.79 0.59 7.86
C ALA A 15 -1.45 1.20 7.39
N LYS A 16 -0.82 0.59 6.38
CA LYS A 16 0.39 1.14 5.74
C LYS A 16 0.09 2.48 5.05
N ILE A 17 -0.90 2.52 4.16
CA ILE A 17 -1.22 3.68 3.28
C ILE A 17 -1.87 4.86 4.02
N TYR A 18 -2.60 4.60 5.10
CA TYR A 18 -3.17 5.65 5.95
C TYR A 18 -2.15 6.19 6.98
N SER A 19 -0.88 5.77 6.90
CA SER A 19 0.19 6.46 7.61
C SER A 19 0.42 7.85 6.99
N PHE A 20 0.64 8.84 7.86
CA PHE A 20 0.79 10.26 7.48
C PHE A 20 1.85 10.51 6.39
N VAL A 21 2.90 9.68 6.35
CA VAL A 21 4.07 9.85 5.50
C VAL A 21 3.75 9.66 4.01
N ILE A 22 2.77 8.81 3.66
CA ILE A 22 2.46 8.49 2.26
C ILE A 22 1.64 9.60 1.61
N ASP A 23 0.77 10.28 2.36
CA ASP A 23 0.01 11.42 1.82
C ASP A 23 0.93 12.58 1.44
N GLU A 24 1.88 12.95 2.30
CA GLU A 24 2.84 14.02 2.04
C GLU A 24 3.72 13.69 0.82
N ALA A 25 4.27 12.47 0.77
CA ALA A 25 5.07 12.01 -0.36
C ALA A 25 4.28 12.00 -1.68
N SER A 26 2.98 11.66 -1.65
CA SER A 26 2.14 11.65 -2.84
C SER A 26 1.89 13.04 -3.43
N ILE A 27 1.87 14.08 -2.58
CA ILE A 27 1.74 15.47 -3.03
C ILE A 27 2.98 15.90 -3.81
N ASP A 28 4.17 15.58 -3.29
CA ASP A 28 5.45 15.97 -3.90
C ASP A 28 5.66 15.36 -5.29
N ILE A 29 5.09 14.18 -5.55
CA ILE A 29 5.18 13.48 -6.84
C ILE A 29 3.93 13.65 -7.73
N GLY A 30 2.93 14.43 -7.28
CA GLY A 30 1.72 14.72 -8.05
C GLY A 30 0.74 13.55 -8.18
N LEU A 31 0.77 12.58 -7.27
CA LEU A 31 -0.10 11.40 -7.24
C LEU A 31 -1.12 11.43 -6.08
N TYR A 32 -1.36 12.60 -5.48
CA TYR A 32 -2.26 12.71 -4.33
C TYR A 32 -3.70 12.25 -4.65
N ASP A 33 -4.27 12.73 -5.75
CA ASP A 33 -5.63 12.36 -6.15
C ASP A 33 -5.72 10.86 -6.49
N ASP A 34 -4.70 10.31 -7.14
CA ASP A 34 -4.60 8.87 -7.43
C ASP A 34 -4.53 8.05 -6.14
N LEU A 35 -3.77 8.52 -5.14
CA LEU A 35 -3.70 7.88 -3.84
C LEU A 35 -5.05 7.91 -3.10
N GLN A 36 -5.78 9.03 -3.15
CA GLN A 36 -7.11 9.10 -2.54
C GLN A 36 -8.10 8.14 -3.24
N ALA A 37 -8.11 8.13 -4.58
CA ALA A 37 -8.94 7.19 -5.35
C ALA A 37 -8.58 5.73 -5.05
N PHE A 38 -7.29 5.44 -4.86
CA PHE A 38 -6.83 4.12 -4.46
C PHE A 38 -7.31 3.75 -3.05
N LYS A 39 -7.20 4.67 -2.08
CA LYS A 39 -7.70 4.49 -0.71
C LYS A 39 -9.20 4.21 -0.67
N GLU A 40 -9.99 4.91 -1.47
CA GLU A 40 -11.44 4.68 -1.61
C GLU A 40 -11.74 3.30 -2.21
N SER A 41 -11.01 2.91 -3.26
CA SER A 41 -11.13 1.60 -3.88
C SER A 41 -10.78 0.48 -2.90
N LEU A 42 -9.74 0.66 -2.10
CA LEU A 42 -9.31 -0.30 -1.08
C LEU A 42 -10.34 -0.46 0.04
N LEU A 43 -10.93 0.65 0.49
CA LEU A 43 -12.05 0.65 1.45
C LEU A 43 -13.25 -0.14 0.90
N PHE A 44 -13.63 0.12 -0.36
CA PHE A 44 -14.72 -0.59 -1.00
C PHE A 44 -14.44 -2.10 -1.07
N ILE A 45 -13.24 -2.49 -1.48
CA ILE A 45 -12.84 -3.91 -1.54
C ILE A 45 -12.90 -4.56 -0.16
N ARG A 46 -12.39 -3.89 0.88
CA ARG A 46 -12.44 -4.39 2.26
C ARG A 46 -13.88 -4.60 2.72
N ASP A 47 -14.74 -3.61 2.52
CA ASP A 47 -16.14 -3.67 2.96
C ASP A 47 -16.92 -4.72 2.17
N TRP A 48 -16.69 -4.82 0.86
CA TRP A 48 -17.25 -5.87 0.02
C TRP A 48 -16.84 -7.27 0.53
N LEU A 49 -15.54 -7.48 0.83
CA LEU A 49 -15.05 -8.74 1.38
C LEU A 49 -15.66 -9.08 2.76
N TRP A 50 -15.97 -8.07 3.58
CA TRP A 50 -16.61 -8.27 4.89
C TRP A 50 -18.07 -8.71 4.79
N HIS A 51 -18.82 -8.13 3.86
CA HIS A 51 -20.25 -8.41 3.69
C HIS A 51 -20.52 -9.69 2.88
N PHE A 52 -19.49 -10.37 2.39
CA PHE A 52 -19.62 -11.55 1.55
C PHE A 52 -19.79 -12.83 2.40
N ASP A 53 -21.01 -13.39 2.38
CA ASP A 53 -21.31 -14.73 2.88
C ASP A 53 -21.57 -15.67 1.69
N PHE A 54 -20.91 -16.83 1.67
CA PHE A 54 -20.82 -17.70 0.49
C PHE A 54 -21.95 -18.73 0.46
N GLU A 55 -23.15 -18.31 0.04
CA GLU A 55 -24.21 -19.25 -0.37
C GLU A 55 -23.83 -19.91 -1.72
N GLU A 56 -24.04 -21.23 -1.85
CA GLU A 56 -23.33 -22.11 -2.79
C GLU A 56 -23.55 -21.83 -4.31
N GLU A 57 -24.58 -21.07 -4.70
CA GLU A 57 -24.96 -20.94 -6.12
C GLU A 57 -24.08 -19.97 -6.95
N HIS A 58 -23.30 -19.09 -6.32
CA HIS A 58 -22.46 -18.11 -7.02
C HIS A 58 -20.94 -18.38 -6.94
N LEU A 59 -20.57 -19.53 -6.38
CA LEU A 59 -19.21 -19.85 -5.94
C LEU A 59 -18.12 -19.76 -7.01
N TYR A 60 -18.37 -20.10 -8.28
CA TYR A 60 -17.27 -20.15 -9.27
C TYR A 60 -16.79 -18.76 -9.69
N SER A 61 -17.69 -17.90 -10.15
CA SER A 61 -17.35 -16.53 -10.54
C SER A 61 -16.86 -15.73 -9.33
N MET A 62 -17.47 -15.93 -8.15
CA MET A 62 -17.04 -15.25 -6.93
C MET A 62 -15.63 -15.66 -6.51
N ARG A 63 -15.29 -16.96 -6.53
CA ARG A 63 -13.92 -17.40 -6.25
C ARG A 63 -12.91 -16.84 -7.25
N PHE A 64 -13.30 -16.70 -8.51
CA PHE A 64 -12.47 -16.04 -9.51
C PHE A 64 -12.22 -14.57 -9.12
N PHE A 65 -13.27 -13.79 -8.83
CA PHE A 65 -13.12 -12.39 -8.41
C PHE A 65 -12.26 -12.23 -7.15
N VAL A 66 -12.47 -13.07 -6.13
CA VAL A 66 -11.63 -13.05 -4.91
C VAL A 66 -10.16 -13.33 -5.25
N ARG A 67 -9.88 -14.27 -6.17
CA ARG A 67 -8.51 -14.56 -6.59
C ARG A 67 -7.85 -13.35 -7.26
N GLU A 68 -8.56 -12.67 -8.14
CA GLU A 68 -8.04 -11.49 -8.83
C GLU A 68 -7.85 -10.31 -7.86
N ILE A 69 -8.80 -10.09 -6.94
CA ILE A 69 -8.65 -9.10 -5.85
C ILE A 69 -7.41 -9.40 -5.02
N LYS A 70 -7.19 -10.68 -4.66
CA LYS A 70 -6.00 -11.08 -3.92
C LYS A 70 -4.71 -10.71 -4.64
N GLN A 71 -4.64 -10.92 -5.96
CA GLN A 71 -3.47 -10.58 -6.75
C GLN A 71 -3.24 -9.06 -6.74
N VAL A 72 -4.28 -8.26 -6.99
CA VAL A 72 -4.20 -6.79 -6.97
C VAL A 72 -3.76 -6.27 -5.60
N LEU A 73 -4.27 -6.85 -4.51
CA LEU A 73 -3.86 -6.48 -3.16
C LEU A 73 -2.37 -6.76 -2.90
N HIS A 74 -1.84 -7.87 -3.39
CA HIS A 74 -0.40 -8.17 -3.29
C HIS A 74 0.45 -7.25 -4.16
N ASP A 75 0.01 -6.94 -5.37
CA ASP A 75 0.73 -6.00 -6.25
C ASP A 75 0.78 -4.61 -5.61
N ALA A 76 -0.32 -4.15 -5.01
CA ALA A 76 -0.37 -2.88 -4.30
C ALA A 76 0.49 -2.88 -3.02
N GLU A 77 0.51 -3.98 -2.27
CA GLU A 77 1.41 -4.13 -1.12
C GLU A 77 2.88 -4.02 -1.52
N ASN A 78 3.29 -4.70 -2.59
CA ASN A 78 4.66 -4.60 -3.11
C ASN A 78 5.02 -3.17 -3.53
N MET A 79 4.09 -2.45 -4.17
CA MET A 79 4.31 -1.05 -4.57
C MET A 79 4.51 -0.15 -3.36
N VAL A 80 3.68 -0.28 -2.32
CA VAL A 80 3.80 0.51 -1.09
C VAL A 80 5.10 0.19 -0.34
N ASP A 81 5.50 -1.08 -0.30
CA ASP A 81 6.75 -1.50 0.32
C ASP A 81 7.97 -0.93 -0.43
N GLU A 82 7.92 -0.82 -1.76
CA GLU A 82 8.97 -0.18 -2.57
C GLU A 82 9.08 1.33 -2.27
N PHE A 83 7.94 2.03 -2.14
CA PHE A 83 7.94 3.45 -1.73
C PHE A 83 8.62 3.65 -0.38
N GLU A 84 8.31 2.80 0.60
CA GLU A 84 8.93 2.87 1.92
C GLU A 84 10.44 2.55 1.86
N CYS A 85 10.84 1.58 1.03
CA CYS A 85 12.24 1.25 0.80
C CYS A 85 13.02 2.44 0.21
N GLU A 86 12.48 3.11 -0.81
CA GLU A 86 13.11 4.28 -1.42
C GLU A 86 13.13 5.50 -0.49
N ARG A 87 12.10 5.67 0.34
CA ARG A 87 12.09 6.67 1.41
C ARG A 87 13.27 6.46 2.38
N LEU A 88 13.41 5.23 2.91
CA LEU A 88 14.51 4.87 3.81
C LEU A 88 15.88 5.00 3.12
N ARG A 89 16.00 4.63 1.85
CA ARG A 89 17.23 4.79 1.06
C ARG A 89 17.62 6.26 0.97
N ASN A 90 16.67 7.15 0.70
CA ASN A 90 16.91 8.59 0.63
C ASN A 90 17.33 9.17 1.99
N GLU A 91 16.72 8.74 3.10
CA GLU A 91 17.16 9.13 4.45
C GLU A 91 18.61 8.73 4.71
N VAL A 92 18.98 7.50 4.36
CA VAL A 92 20.36 7.00 4.51
C VAL A 92 21.32 7.82 3.65
N VAL A 93 21.02 8.04 2.37
CA VAL A 93 21.88 8.85 1.48
C VAL A 93 22.06 10.27 2.03
N ASN A 94 20.98 10.93 2.44
CA ASN A 94 21.03 12.28 2.97
C ASN A 94 21.82 12.37 4.28
N ALA A 95 21.71 11.37 5.16
CA ALA A 95 22.51 11.30 6.39
C ALA A 95 24.01 11.17 6.09
N HIS A 96 24.40 10.38 5.09
CA HIS A 96 25.81 10.22 4.69
C HIS A 96 26.35 11.46 3.99
N VAL A 97 25.57 12.12 3.13
CA VAL A 97 25.95 13.40 2.52
C VAL A 97 26.21 14.44 3.60
N ASN A 98 25.31 14.56 4.59
CA ASN A 98 25.48 15.51 5.70
C ASN A 98 26.71 15.19 6.57
N GLN A 99 27.06 13.92 6.78
CA GLN A 99 28.31 13.53 7.44
C GLN A 99 29.56 13.88 6.60
N GLY A 100 29.53 13.67 5.28
CA GLY A 100 30.63 14.05 4.38
C GLY A 100 30.83 15.56 4.27
N SER A 101 29.74 16.33 4.19
CA SER A 101 29.78 17.80 4.19
C SER A 101 30.30 18.38 5.50
N SER A 102 29.97 17.75 6.65
CA SER A 102 30.52 18.14 7.95
C SER A 102 32.03 17.90 8.06
N LEU A 103 32.62 16.98 7.28
CA LEU A 103 34.06 16.73 7.26
C LEU A 103 34.81 17.67 6.30
N LEU A 104 34.15 18.17 5.25
CA LEU A 104 34.74 19.11 4.28
C LEU A 104 34.76 20.57 4.77
N LEU A 105 33.95 20.93 5.77
CA LEU A 105 33.92 22.27 6.37
C LEU A 105 34.92 22.44 7.54
N ASN A 106 35.71 21.41 7.86
CA ASN A 106 36.66 21.41 8.99
C ASN A 106 38.14 21.51 8.57
N PHE A 107 38.44 21.97 7.36
CA PHE A 107 39.81 22.28 6.86
C PHE A 107 39.88 23.72 6.36
#